data_AF-A0A3M1T4Q0-F1
#
_entry.id   AF-A0A3M1T4Q0-F1
#
_cell.length_a   1.000
_cell.length_b   1.000
_cell.length_c   1.000
_cell.angle_alpha   90.00
_cell.angle_beta   90.00
_cell.angle_gamma   90.00
#
_symmetry.space_group_name_H-M   'P 1'
#
loop_
_entity.id
_entity.type
_entity.pdbx_description
1 polymer ?
#
loop_
_entity_poly.entity_id
_entity_poly.type
_entity_poly.pdbx_seq_one_letter_code
_entity_poly.pdbx_strand_id
1 'polypeptide(L)'
;MSDDSKPILRLGLKRLDPVTLVSSDPVLRRSPFVVALGAGREEILRGGGARRLAKGMRLWGPGDEAREVLLVAAGTVQVFAKDGAQAVPALELGAGEVVGASAALGHRQRSCVVVCASEVDAIVWEGVDLALLAHTDPKVAGVLEEAARREEEAADELSAFLDRW
;
A
#
# COMPACT_ATOMS: atom_id res chain seq x y z
N MET A 1 0.70 -24.21 -18.72
CA MET A 1 0.99 -23.53 -17.44
C MET A 1 0.16 -22.27 -17.45
N SER A 2 -1.00 -22.29 -16.80
CA SER A 2 -1.97 -21.20 -16.88
C SER A 2 -1.47 -20.02 -16.06
N ASP A 3 -1.24 -18.91 -16.75
CA ASP A 3 -1.09 -17.57 -16.20
C ASP A 3 -2.47 -17.12 -15.69
N ASP A 4 -2.73 -17.38 -14.41
CA ASP A 4 -3.96 -16.96 -13.71
C ASP A 4 -3.73 -15.60 -13.02
N SER A 5 -3.11 -14.67 -13.76
CA SER A 5 -3.05 -13.24 -13.40
C SER A 5 -4.47 -12.68 -13.42
N LYS A 6 -5.21 -12.91 -12.33
CA LYS A 6 -6.59 -12.42 -12.19
C LYS A 6 -6.59 -10.90 -12.35
N PRO A 7 -7.33 -10.36 -13.33
CA PRO A 7 -7.42 -8.92 -13.47
C PRO A 7 -8.08 -8.36 -12.23
N ILE A 8 -7.35 -7.48 -11.52
CA ILE A 8 -7.90 -6.56 -10.53
C ILE A 8 -9.11 -5.91 -11.19
N LEU A 9 -10.32 -6.22 -10.71
CA LEU A 9 -11.57 -5.64 -11.23
C LEU A 9 -11.52 -4.12 -10.99
N ARG A 10 -11.19 -3.38 -12.06
CA ARG A 10 -11.11 -1.92 -12.07
C ARG A 10 -12.52 -1.33 -12.10
N LEU A 11 -13.21 -1.36 -10.96
CA LEU A 11 -14.45 -0.62 -10.80
C LEU A 11 -14.10 0.87 -10.68
N GLY A 12 -14.12 1.55 -11.83
CA GLY A 12 -13.93 2.99 -11.91
C GLY A 12 -15.07 3.71 -11.21
N LEU A 13 -14.82 4.21 -10.00
CA LEU A 13 -15.63 5.28 -9.45
C LEU A 13 -15.50 6.52 -10.35
N LYS A 14 -16.58 7.30 -10.39
CA LYS A 14 -16.57 8.70 -10.78
C LYS A 14 -15.32 9.35 -10.17
N ARG A 15 -14.34 9.73 -11.01
CA ARG A 15 -12.98 10.16 -10.61
C ARG A 15 -13.04 11.05 -9.36
N LEU A 16 -12.78 10.47 -8.19
CA LEU A 16 -12.51 11.25 -6.99
C LEU A 16 -11.13 11.86 -7.21
N ASP A 17 -11.06 13.17 -7.21
CA ASP A 17 -9.80 13.89 -7.33
C ASP A 17 -8.95 13.61 -6.08
N PRO A 18 -7.76 13.00 -6.20
CA PRO A 18 -6.88 12.70 -5.08
C PRO A 18 -6.55 13.91 -4.21
N VAL A 19 -6.42 15.09 -4.83
CA VAL A 19 -6.13 16.34 -4.10
C VAL A 19 -7.31 16.72 -3.21
N THR A 20 -8.52 16.64 -3.75
CA THR A 20 -9.75 16.90 -2.99
C THR A 20 -9.95 15.88 -1.87
N LEU A 21 -9.73 14.59 -2.13
CA LEU A 21 -9.77 13.53 -1.10
C LEU A 21 -8.86 13.87 0.07
N VAL A 22 -7.57 14.11 -0.19
CA VAL A 22 -6.61 14.42 0.87
C VAL A 22 -6.94 15.74 1.56
N SER A 23 -7.27 16.80 0.81
CA SER A 23 -7.50 18.13 1.40
C SER A 23 -8.73 18.19 2.31
N SER A 24 -9.75 17.40 2.01
CA SER A 24 -10.99 17.34 2.79
C SER A 24 -10.87 16.51 4.08
N ASP A 25 -9.88 15.61 4.18
CA ASP A 25 -9.72 14.70 5.30
C ASP A 25 -8.56 15.13 6.23
N PRO A 26 -8.80 15.44 7.51
CA PRO A 26 -7.75 15.86 8.45
C PRO A 26 -6.76 14.75 8.82
N VAL A 27 -7.13 13.47 8.74
CA VAL A 27 -6.22 12.33 8.95
C VAL A 27 -5.25 12.25 7.79
N LEU A 28 -5.76 12.28 6.56
CA LEU A 28 -4.91 12.21 5.36
C LEU A 28 -3.95 13.41 5.27
N ARG A 29 -4.42 14.63 5.56
CA ARG A 29 -3.54 15.83 5.54
C ARG A 29 -2.35 15.75 6.50
N ARG A 30 -2.50 15.00 7.60
CA ARG A 30 -1.46 14.85 8.63
C ARG A 30 -0.70 13.54 8.52
N SER A 31 -1.03 12.69 7.54
CA SER A 31 -0.32 11.43 7.41
C SER A 31 1.15 11.67 7.09
N PRO A 32 2.08 10.85 7.61
CA PRO A 32 3.51 11.04 7.39
C PRO A 32 3.87 11.17 5.91
N PHE A 33 3.26 10.35 5.05
CA PHE A 33 3.49 10.38 3.61
C PHE A 33 3.06 11.71 2.99
N VAL A 34 1.83 12.17 3.26
CA VAL A 34 1.31 13.43 2.70
C VAL A 34 2.10 14.64 3.19
N VAL A 35 2.54 14.63 4.46
CA VAL A 35 3.40 15.67 5.02
C VAL A 35 4.78 15.66 4.34
N ALA A 36 5.35 14.47 4.09
CA ALA A 36 6.65 14.33 3.44
C ALA A 36 6.67 14.87 2.00
N LEU A 37 5.54 14.83 1.27
CA LEU A 37 5.46 15.38 -0.09
C LEU A 37 5.72 16.91 -0.17
N GLY A 38 5.63 17.62 0.96
CA GLY A 38 6.03 19.02 1.06
C GLY A 38 5.30 19.96 0.09
N ALA A 39 6.08 20.77 -0.65
CA ALA A 39 5.57 21.76 -1.60
C ALA A 39 5.04 21.12 -2.90
N GLY A 40 5.55 19.95 -3.29
CA GLY A 40 5.11 19.23 -4.50
C GLY A 40 3.84 18.40 -4.32
N ARG A 41 3.20 18.44 -3.14
CA ARG A 41 2.13 17.48 -2.79
C ARG A 41 1.02 17.42 -3.81
N GLU A 42 0.53 18.55 -4.33
CA GLU A 42 -0.64 18.53 -5.21
C GLU A 42 -0.32 17.84 -6.53
N GLU A 43 0.86 18.10 -7.10
CA GLU A 43 1.31 17.47 -8.33
C GLU A 43 1.48 15.97 -8.16
N ILE A 44 2.13 15.55 -7.06
CA ILE A 44 2.34 14.14 -6.74
C ILE A 44 1.00 13.43 -6.49
N LEU A 45 0.07 14.06 -5.75
CA LEU A 45 -1.27 13.51 -5.53
C LEU A 45 -2.05 13.37 -6.84
N ARG A 46 -1.96 14.34 -7.76
CA ARG A 46 -2.59 14.26 -9.10
C ARG A 46 -1.97 13.18 -9.98
N GLY A 47 -0.70 12.82 -9.76
CA GLY A 47 -0.05 11.67 -10.40
C GLY A 47 -0.65 10.33 -9.96
N GLY A 48 -1.35 10.29 -8.83
CA GLY A 48 -2.03 9.09 -8.33
C GLY A 48 -3.44 8.91 -8.91
N GLY A 49 -3.87 7.66 -9.05
CA GLY A 49 -5.24 7.31 -9.41
C GLY A 49 -6.06 6.94 -8.18
N ALA A 50 -7.18 7.64 -7.93
CA ALA A 50 -8.13 7.21 -6.91
C ALA A 50 -8.83 5.91 -7.33
N ARG A 51 -8.89 4.92 -6.43
CA ARG A 51 -9.52 3.62 -6.64
C ARG A 51 -10.35 3.22 -5.42
N ARG A 52 -11.42 2.48 -5.68
CA ARG A 52 -12.18 1.75 -4.66
C ARG A 52 -11.97 0.26 -4.81
N LEU A 53 -11.67 -0.39 -3.70
CA LEU A 53 -11.27 -1.78 -3.61
C LEU A 53 -12.27 -2.49 -2.71
N ALA A 54 -12.80 -3.62 -3.16
CA ALA A 54 -13.85 -4.32 -2.46
C ALA A 54 -13.31 -5.04 -1.22
N LYS A 55 -14.14 -5.17 -0.18
CA LYS A 55 -13.84 -6.02 0.99
C LYS A 55 -13.51 -7.45 0.55
N GLY A 56 -12.48 -8.04 1.14
CA GLY A 56 -11.99 -9.39 0.84
C GLY A 56 -11.12 -9.47 -0.42
N MET A 57 -10.93 -8.38 -1.15
CA MET A 57 -10.04 -8.33 -2.30
C MET A 57 -8.59 -8.49 -1.86
N ARG A 58 -7.91 -9.54 -2.36
CA ARG A 58 -6.46 -9.67 -2.24
C ARG A 58 -5.80 -8.65 -3.17
N LEU A 59 -4.97 -7.79 -2.61
CA LEU A 59 -4.18 -6.82 -3.38
C LEU A 59 -2.97 -7.50 -4.00
N TRP A 60 -2.27 -8.31 -3.19
CA TRP A 60 -1.15 -9.14 -3.63
C TRP A 60 -0.82 -10.23 -2.61
N GLY A 61 0.02 -11.16 -3.02
CA GLY A 61 0.67 -12.17 -2.19
C GLY A 61 2.17 -12.30 -2.46
N PRO A 62 2.88 -13.12 -1.66
CA PRO A 62 4.30 -13.32 -1.79
C PRO A 62 4.69 -13.81 -3.20
N GLY A 63 5.72 -13.18 -3.78
CA GLY A 63 6.21 -13.50 -5.12
C GLY A 63 5.53 -12.74 -6.27
N ASP A 64 4.36 -12.13 -6.03
CA ASP A 64 3.71 -11.23 -6.99
C ASP A 64 4.62 -10.06 -7.31
N GLU A 65 4.49 -9.49 -8.52
CA GLU A 65 5.31 -8.36 -8.93
C GLU A 65 4.94 -7.09 -8.14
N ALA A 66 5.96 -6.42 -7.60
CA ALA A 66 5.78 -5.20 -6.82
C ALA A 66 5.72 -3.98 -7.76
N ARG A 67 4.50 -3.65 -8.23
CA ARG A 67 4.29 -2.56 -9.20
C ARG A 67 3.64 -1.31 -8.65
N GLU A 68 2.74 -1.41 -7.69
CA GLU A 68 1.90 -0.29 -7.25
C GLU A 68 2.20 0.08 -5.78
N VAL A 69 2.03 1.34 -5.41
CA VAL A 69 2.01 1.80 -4.02
C VAL A 69 0.68 2.49 -3.76
N LEU A 70 0.09 2.26 -2.59
CA LEU A 70 -1.21 2.82 -2.24
C LEU A 70 -1.12 3.66 -0.98
N LEU A 71 -1.83 4.79 -0.96
CA LEU A 71 -2.21 5.49 0.26
C LEU A 71 -3.67 5.16 0.56
N VAL A 72 -3.94 4.56 1.72
CA VAL A 72 -5.32 4.28 2.14
C VAL A 72 -5.99 5.62 2.47
N ALA A 73 -7.05 5.95 1.75
CA ALA A 73 -7.85 7.16 1.98
C ALA A 73 -9.00 6.88 2.96
N ALA A 74 -9.64 5.70 2.85
CA ALA A 74 -10.67 5.23 3.78
C ALA A 74 -10.70 3.70 3.81
N GLY A 75 -11.23 3.13 4.90
CA GLY A 75 -11.25 1.69 5.12
C GLY A 75 -9.95 1.13 5.70
N THR A 76 -9.82 -0.19 5.72
CA THR A 76 -8.65 -0.90 6.25
C THR A 76 -8.19 -2.04 5.33
N VAL A 77 -6.87 -2.23 5.28
CA VAL A 77 -6.22 -3.41 4.71
C VAL A 77 -5.55 -4.20 5.81
N GLN A 78 -5.45 -5.51 5.60
CA GLN A 78 -4.83 -6.44 6.52
C GLN A 78 -3.64 -7.10 5.83
N VAL A 79 -2.48 -6.99 6.46
CA VAL A 79 -1.28 -7.77 6.15
C VAL A 79 -1.37 -9.08 6.91
N PHE A 80 -1.01 -10.18 6.25
CA PHE A 80 -0.97 -11.51 6.83
C PHE A 80 0.43 -12.08 6.79
N ALA A 81 0.80 -12.77 7.87
CA ALA A 81 1.96 -13.64 7.95
C ALA A 81 1.64 -15.02 7.32
N LYS A 82 2.70 -15.75 6.93
CA LYS A 82 2.57 -17.15 6.54
C LYS A 82 2.61 -18.02 7.79
N ASP A 83 1.63 -18.92 7.93
CA ASP A 83 1.61 -19.99 8.92
C ASP A 83 1.45 -21.34 8.23
N GLY A 84 2.50 -21.91 7.63
CA GLY A 84 2.39 -23.16 6.88
C GLY A 84 1.26 -23.14 5.81
N ALA A 85 0.09 -23.69 6.16
CA ALA A 85 -1.13 -23.71 5.33
C ALA A 85 -2.20 -22.64 5.66
N GLN A 86 -2.08 -21.89 6.77
CA GLN A 86 -3.00 -20.83 7.18
C GLN A 86 -2.37 -19.44 7.08
N ALA A 87 -3.20 -18.41 6.94
CA ALA A 87 -2.78 -17.01 6.92
C ALA A 87 -3.30 -16.34 8.19
N VAL A 88 -2.40 -15.79 9.01
CA VAL A 88 -2.76 -15.14 10.28
C VAL A 88 -2.63 -13.61 10.13
N PRO A 89 -3.63 -12.82 10.55
CA PRO A 89 -3.56 -11.36 10.54
C PRO A 89 -2.36 -10.85 11.36
N ALA A 90 -1.46 -10.10 10.71
CA ALA A 90 -0.23 -9.57 11.32
C ALA A 90 -0.32 -8.07 11.62
N LEU A 91 -0.83 -7.28 10.68
CA LEU A 91 -0.88 -5.83 10.78
C LEU A 91 -2.11 -5.28 10.05
N GLU A 92 -2.90 -4.43 10.71
CA GLU A 92 -3.99 -3.69 10.09
C GLU A 92 -3.51 -2.26 9.76
N LEU A 93 -3.73 -1.82 8.51
CA LEU A 93 -3.37 -0.49 8.03
C LEU A 93 -4.63 0.24 7.58
N GLY A 94 -4.82 1.47 8.07
CA GLY A 94 -6.01 2.30 7.84
C GLY A 94 -5.71 3.62 7.14
N ALA A 95 -6.66 4.54 7.18
CA ALA A 95 -6.56 5.86 6.54
C ALA A 95 -5.25 6.59 6.90
N GLY A 96 -4.54 7.05 5.87
CA GLY A 96 -3.26 7.75 5.98
C GLY A 96 -2.04 6.84 5.89
N GLU A 97 -2.20 5.52 6.01
CA GLU A 97 -1.10 4.56 5.92
C GLU A 97 -0.77 4.25 4.45
N VAL A 98 0.53 4.04 4.18
CA VAL A 98 1.02 3.61 2.88
C VAL A 98 1.14 2.09 2.87
N VAL A 99 0.77 1.48 1.74
CA VAL A 99 0.71 0.04 1.55
C VAL A 99 1.49 -0.33 0.29
N GLY A 100 2.35 -1.33 0.39
CA GLY A 100 3.16 -1.83 -0.73
C GLY A 100 4.35 -0.94 -1.07
N ALA A 101 4.87 -0.18 -0.11
CA ALA A 101 5.95 0.80 -0.29
C ALA A 101 7.24 0.19 -0.89
N SER A 102 7.46 -1.12 -0.70
CA SER A 102 8.58 -1.86 -1.30
C SER A 102 8.69 -1.71 -2.82
N ALA A 103 7.58 -1.50 -3.53
CA ALA A 103 7.58 -1.24 -4.98
C ALA A 103 8.32 0.06 -5.36
N ALA A 104 8.29 1.08 -4.50
CA ALA A 104 9.02 2.33 -4.70
C ALA A 104 10.50 2.26 -4.25
N LEU A 105 10.88 1.19 -3.55
CA LEU A 105 12.24 0.98 -3.04
C LEU A 105 13.04 0.00 -3.92
N GLY A 106 12.53 -0.35 -5.10
CA GLY A 106 13.22 -1.20 -6.07
C GLY A 106 13.08 -2.70 -5.83
N HIS A 107 12.23 -3.12 -4.89
CA HIS A 107 11.90 -4.54 -4.73
C HIS A 107 11.09 -5.00 -5.95
N ARG A 108 11.45 -6.16 -6.50
CA ARG A 108 10.74 -6.73 -7.67
C ARG A 108 9.54 -7.56 -7.28
N GLN A 109 9.51 -8.11 -6.06
CA GLN A 109 8.48 -9.02 -5.60
C GLN A 109 7.92 -8.61 -4.25
N ARG A 110 6.65 -8.94 -4.02
CA ARG A 110 5.97 -8.80 -2.73
C ARG A 110 6.43 -9.86 -1.75
N SER A 111 6.55 -9.49 -0.48
CA SER A 111 6.97 -10.38 0.61
C SER A 111 5.79 -10.98 1.39
N CYS A 112 4.68 -10.25 1.50
CA CYS A 112 3.54 -10.61 2.33
C CYS A 112 2.22 -10.68 1.56
N VAL A 113 1.18 -11.25 2.18
CA VAL A 113 -0.19 -11.22 1.67
C VAL A 113 -0.88 -9.96 2.21
N VAL A 114 -1.54 -9.21 1.33
CA VAL A 114 -2.34 -8.04 1.71
C VAL A 114 -3.76 -8.17 1.15
N VAL A 115 -4.76 -7.96 2.01
CA VAL A 115 -6.19 -8.08 1.67
C VAL A 115 -6.96 -6.87 2.20
N CYS A 116 -7.96 -6.39 1.48
CA CYS A 116 -8.88 -5.38 1.99
C CYS A 116 -9.77 -5.98 3.09
N ALA A 117 -9.62 -5.53 4.35
CA ALA A 117 -10.44 -5.98 5.48
C ALA A 117 -11.83 -5.33 5.47
N SER A 118 -11.94 -4.12 4.92
CA SER A 118 -13.18 -3.42 4.58
C SER A 118 -13.23 -3.05 3.08
N GLU A 119 -14.28 -2.36 2.64
CA GLU A 119 -14.18 -1.56 1.41
C GLU A 119 -13.12 -0.48 1.63
N VAL A 120 -12.23 -0.28 0.66
CA VAL A 120 -11.09 0.63 0.76
C VAL A 120 -11.13 1.64 -0.37
N ASP A 121 -11.09 2.92 -0.03
CA ASP A 121 -10.74 3.99 -0.97
C ASP A 121 -9.24 4.25 -0.85
N ALA A 122 -8.53 4.32 -1.97
CA ALA A 122 -7.08 4.52 -1.99
C ALA A 122 -6.65 5.42 -3.13
N ILE A 123 -5.50 6.07 -2.97
CA ILE A 123 -4.77 6.72 -4.06
C ILE A 123 -3.62 5.80 -4.44
N VAL A 124 -3.51 5.46 -5.73
CA VAL A 124 -2.58 4.46 -6.23
C VAL A 124 -1.59 5.09 -7.21
N TRP A 125 -0.31 4.83 -7.00
CA TRP A 125 0.77 5.21 -7.91
C TRP A 125 1.46 3.98 -8.47
N GLU A 126 2.04 4.11 -9.66
CA GLU A 126 3.08 3.18 -10.10
C GLU A 126 4.31 3.37 -9.21
N GLY A 127 4.91 2.26 -8.78
CA GLY A 127 6.05 2.25 -7.88
C GLY A 127 7.25 2.97 -8.48
N VAL A 128 7.42 2.92 -9.80
CA VAL A 128 8.48 3.65 -10.50
C VAL A 128 8.37 5.16 -10.35
N ASP A 129 7.15 5.71 -10.33
CA ASP A 129 6.94 7.16 -10.18
C ASP A 129 7.31 7.61 -8.76
N LEU A 130 6.92 6.84 -7.75
CA LEU A 130 7.33 7.11 -6.37
C LEU A 130 8.79 6.79 -6.10
N ALA A 131 9.41 5.85 -6.82
CA ALA A 131 10.84 5.58 -6.72
C ALA A 131 11.67 6.78 -7.18
N LEU A 132 11.27 7.44 -8.27
CA LEU A 132 11.91 8.68 -8.73
C LEU A 132 11.79 9.80 -7.68
N LEU A 133 10.62 9.92 -7.05
CA LEU A 133 10.41 10.88 -5.97
C LEU A 133 11.26 10.55 -4.74
N ALA A 134 11.28 9.29 -4.29
CA ALA A 134 12.08 8.84 -3.15
C ALA A 134 13.58 9.07 -3.39
N HIS A 135 14.06 8.88 -4.62
CA HIS A 135 15.44 9.15 -4.98
C HIS A 135 15.83 10.63 -4.87
N THR A 136 14.87 11.54 -5.02
CA THR A 136 15.10 12.99 -5.03
C THR A 136 14.71 13.69 -3.73
N ASP A 137 13.86 13.08 -2.90
CA ASP A 137 13.44 13.60 -1.60
C ASP A 137 13.67 12.56 -0.47
N PRO A 138 14.72 12.75 0.37
CA PRO A 138 15.02 11.86 1.48
C PRO A 138 13.89 11.71 2.51
N LYS A 139 12.99 12.70 2.65
CA LYS A 139 11.85 12.59 3.57
C LYS A 139 10.83 11.59 3.04
N VAL A 140 10.59 11.60 1.74
CA VAL A 140 9.70 10.63 1.09
C VAL A 140 10.31 9.24 1.17
N ALA A 141 11.61 9.10 0.89
CA ALA A 141 12.33 7.83 1.04
C ALA A 141 12.17 7.25 2.45
N GLY A 142 12.46 8.04 3.49
CA GLY A 142 12.36 7.58 4.88
C GLY A 142 10.95 7.12 5.27
N VAL A 143 9.89 7.79 4.77
CA VAL A 143 8.51 7.34 5.03
C VAL A 143 8.19 6.03 4.32
N LEU A 144 8.65 5.86 3.08
CA LEU A 144 8.43 4.64 2.31
C LEU A 144 9.22 3.46 2.88
N GLU A 145 10.46 3.70 3.32
CA GLU A 145 11.29 2.72 4.03
C GLU A 145 10.63 2.26 5.33
N GLU A 146 10.12 3.21 6.13
CA GLU A 146 9.39 2.88 7.37
C GLU A 146 8.14 2.06 7.10
N ALA A 147 7.35 2.43 6.09
CA ALA A 147 6.15 1.69 5.72
C ALA A 147 6.48 0.26 5.24
N ALA A 148 7.47 0.12 4.36
CA ALA A 148 7.91 -1.19 3.88
C ALA A 148 8.43 -2.07 5.02
N ARG A 149 9.23 -1.49 5.93
CA ARG A 149 9.78 -2.19 7.09
C ARG A 149 8.68 -2.69 8.01
N ARG A 150 7.67 -1.86 8.32
CA ARG A 150 6.51 -2.26 9.16
C ARG A 150 5.74 -3.44 8.56
N GLU A 151 5.53 -3.46 7.25
CA GLU A 151 4.86 -4.59 6.57
C GLU A 151 5.67 -5.88 6.66
N GLU A 152 6.98 -5.81 6.44
CA GLU A 152 7.89 -6.95 6.47
C GLU A 152 8.08 -7.48 7.90
N GLU A 153 8.40 -6.61 8.87
CA GLU A 153 8.58 -6.98 10.27
C GLU A 153 7.33 -7.66 10.84
N ALA A 154 6.14 -7.13 10.56
CA ALA A 154 4.90 -7.74 11.04
C ALA A 154 4.67 -9.12 10.44
N ALA A 155 4.95 -9.29 9.14
CA ALA A 155 4.81 -10.58 8.47
C ALA A 155 5.83 -11.60 8.99
N ASP A 156 7.09 -11.19 9.19
CA ASP A 156 8.20 -12.05 9.60
C ASP A 156 8.12 -12.41 11.09
N GLU A 157 7.84 -11.45 11.98
CA GLU A 157 7.74 -11.69 13.42
C GLU A 157 6.67 -12.74 13.73
N LEU A 158 5.49 -12.58 13.12
CA LEU A 158 4.40 -13.51 13.34
C LEU A 158 4.69 -14.87 12.68
N SER A 159 5.28 -14.91 11.47
CA SER A 159 5.69 -16.18 10.85
C SER A 159 6.73 -16.93 11.71
N ALA A 160 7.74 -16.22 12.23
CA ALA A 160 8.75 -16.80 13.10
C ALA A 160 8.21 -17.24 14.46
N PHE A 161 7.16 -16.60 14.97
CA PHE A 161 6.44 -17.05 16.15
C PHE A 161 5.68 -18.36 15.89
N LEU A 162 5.02 -18.46 14.73
CA LEU A 162 4.22 -19.62 14.35
C LEU A 162 5.08 -20.85 14.06
N ASP A 163 6.21 -20.69 13.38
CA ASP A 163 7.13 -21.80 13.06
C ASP A 163 7.80 -22.44 14.30
N ARG A 164 7.68 -21.83 15.50
CA ARG A 164 8.26 -22.34 16.76
C ARG A 164 7.38 -23.37 17.46
N TRP A 165 6.14 -23.58 17.03
CA TRP A 165 5.16 -24.46 17.67
C TRP A 165 4.55 -25.47 16.68
#